data_AF-A0A381V0N0-F1
#
_entry.id   AF-A0A381V0N0-F1
#
_cell.length_a   1.000
_cell.length_b   1.000
_cell.length_c   1.000
_cell.angle_alpha   90.00
_cell.angle_beta   90.00
_cell.angle_gamma   90.00
#
_symmetry.space_group_name_H-M   'P 1'
#
loop_
_entity.id
_entity.type
_entity.pdbx_description
1 polymer ?
#
loop_
_entity_poly.entity_id
_entity_poly.type
_entity_poly.pdbx_seq_one_letter_code
_entity_poly.pdbx_strand_id
1 'polypeptide(L)'
;MSWTYDVGEGEIAGPELNESQEENITGELAVSAERVSKQASENGWDFETELIRLLAHGCAHLAGWDHEESEKQEREMLELEIQLLKEVGLKNIY
;
A
#
# COMPACT_ATOMS: atom_id res chain seq x y z
N MET A 1 32.09 -3.67 7.76
CA MET A 1 31.73 -5.10 7.88
C MET A 1 30.81 -5.43 6.71
N SER A 2 31.31 -6.20 5.76
CA SER A 2 30.57 -6.70 4.60
C SER A 2 30.08 -8.10 4.96
N TRP A 3 28.77 -8.32 4.88
CA TRP A 3 28.20 -9.66 5.02
C TRP A 3 28.18 -10.28 3.63
N THR A 4 29.01 -11.30 3.40
CA THR A 4 28.88 -12.17 2.23
C THR A 4 27.91 -13.27 2.61
N TYR A 5 26.71 -13.24 2.01
CA TYR A 5 25.77 -14.35 2.09
C TYR A 5 26.38 -15.57 1.39
N ASP A 6 26.62 -16.64 2.15
CA ASP A 6 26.95 -17.96 1.61
C ASP A 6 25.65 -18.57 1.09
N VAL A 7 25.47 -18.55 -0.23
CA VAL A 7 24.31 -19.12 -0.89
C VAL A 7 24.66 -20.58 -1.19
N GLY A 8 24.20 -21.48 -0.33
CA GLY A 8 24.25 -22.92 -0.60
C GLY A 8 23.57 -23.22 -1.94
N GLU A 9 24.21 -24.07 -2.73
CA GLU A 9 23.78 -24.44 -4.09
C GLU A 9 22.39 -25.09 -4.07
N GLY A 10 21.37 -24.25 -4.24
CA GLY A 10 19.99 -24.62 -4.50
C GLY A 10 19.40 -23.47 -5.29
N GLU A 11 19.37 -23.60 -6.61
CA GLU A 11 18.82 -22.61 -7.52
C GLU A 11 17.33 -22.40 -7.21
N ILE A 12 17.01 -21.39 -6.40
CA ILE A 12 15.69 -20.77 -6.43
C ILE A 12 15.69 -19.85 -7.66
N ALA A 13 15.21 -20.37 -8.79
CA ALA A 13 14.94 -19.52 -9.93
C ALA A 13 13.88 -18.48 -9.50
N GLY A 14 14.33 -17.23 -9.29
CA GLY A 14 13.42 -16.09 -9.19
C GLY A 14 12.57 -16.01 -10.46
N PRO A 15 11.39 -15.36 -10.41
CA PRO A 15 10.57 -15.23 -11.61
C PRO A 15 11.38 -14.57 -12.73
N GLU A 16 11.47 -15.23 -13.89
CA GLU A 16 12.03 -14.64 -15.10
C GLU A 16 11.14 -13.46 -15.53
N LEU A 17 11.58 -12.25 -15.22
CA LEU A 17 10.95 -11.03 -15.70
C LEU A 17 11.33 -10.86 -17.17
N ASN A 18 10.34 -10.85 -18.07
CA ASN A 18 10.57 -10.60 -19.48
C ASN A 18 11.03 -9.14 -19.65
N GLU A 19 12.18 -8.92 -20.27
CA GLU A 19 12.79 -7.58 -20.46
C GLU A 19 12.12 -6.74 -21.57
N SER A 20 10.95 -7.15 -22.09
CA SER A 20 10.31 -6.53 -23.27
C SER A 20 9.04 -5.72 -22.97
N GLN A 21 8.72 -5.53 -21.69
CA GLN A 21 7.77 -4.51 -21.24
C GLN A 21 8.51 -3.61 -20.27
N GLU A 22 8.80 -2.37 -20.67
CA GLU A 22 8.98 -1.29 -19.68
C GLU A 22 7.61 -1.15 -18.98
N GLU A 23 7.35 -2.03 -18.01
CA GLU A 23 6.22 -1.89 -17.12
C GLU A 23 6.42 -0.55 -16.41
N ASN A 24 5.46 0.35 -16.58
CA ASN A 24 5.51 1.68 -16.01
C ASN A 24 5.24 1.55 -14.51
N ILE A 25 6.26 1.10 -13.76
CA ILE A 25 6.19 0.88 -12.31
C ILE A 25 6.05 2.24 -11.64
N THR A 26 4.86 2.50 -11.11
CA THR A 26 4.56 3.77 -10.41
C THR A 26 5.26 3.87 -9.06
N GLY A 27 5.57 2.73 -8.43
CA GLY A 27 6.35 2.65 -7.19
C GLY A 27 6.06 1.38 -6.39
N GLU A 28 6.52 1.35 -5.15
CA GLU A 28 6.33 0.24 -4.21
C GLU A 28 5.61 0.73 -2.95
N LEU A 29 4.79 -0.15 -2.35
CA LEU A 29 4.12 0.11 -1.09
C LEU A 29 4.56 -0.91 -0.04
N ALA A 30 5.06 -0.42 1.09
CA ALA A 30 5.43 -1.25 2.23
C ALA A 30 4.51 -0.92 3.42
N VAL A 31 3.92 -1.97 4.02
CA VAL A 31 2.99 -1.82 5.14
C VAL A 31 3.46 -2.67 6.33
N SER A 32 3.47 -2.07 7.52
CA SER A 32 3.79 -2.76 8.77
C SER A 32 2.54 -3.40 9.38
N ALA A 33 2.51 -4.73 9.46
CA ALA A 33 1.41 -5.47 10.08
C ALA A 33 1.20 -5.10 11.57
N GLU A 34 2.27 -4.79 12.31
CA GLU A 34 2.17 -4.33 13.69
C GLU A 34 1.43 -2.99 13.77
N ARG A 35 1.76 -2.05 12.87
CA ARG A 35 1.11 -0.74 12.81
C ARG A 35 -0.36 -0.86 12.39
N VAL A 36 -0.67 -1.71 11.42
CA VAL A 36 -2.05 -2.01 11.02
C VAL A 36 -2.85 -2.51 12.22
N SER A 37 -2.32 -3.49 12.96
CA SER A 37 -3.01 -4.06 14.13
C SER A 37 -3.30 -3.02 15.21
N LYS A 38 -2.33 -2.12 15.44
CA LYS A 38 -2.49 -1.03 16.39
C LYS A 38 -3.56 -0.03 15.92
N GLN A 39 -3.50 0.42 14.68
CA GLN A 39 -4.46 1.39 14.13
C GLN A 39 -5.88 0.81 14.04
N ALA A 40 -6.02 -0.47 13.67
CA ALA A 40 -7.30 -1.17 13.65
C ALA A 40 -7.97 -1.10 15.03
N SER A 41 -7.19 -1.38 16.08
CA SER A 41 -7.67 -1.31 17.46
C SER A 41 -8.03 0.12 17.89
N GLU A 42 -7.25 1.13 17.48
CA GLU A 42 -7.49 2.54 17.80
C GLU A 42 -8.74 3.10 17.08
N ASN A 43 -8.97 2.68 15.84
CA ASN A 43 -10.07 3.13 14.99
C ASN A 43 -11.35 2.28 15.16
N GLY A 44 -11.27 1.15 15.86
CA GLY A 44 -12.40 0.25 16.07
C GLY A 44 -12.73 -0.66 14.89
N TRP A 45 -11.75 -0.95 14.04
CA TRP A 45 -11.87 -1.83 12.87
C TRP A 45 -11.19 -3.18 13.11
N ASP A 46 -11.50 -4.16 12.27
CA ASP A 46 -10.68 -5.37 12.18
C ASP A 46 -9.39 -5.10 11.39
N PHE A 47 -8.46 -6.04 11.48
CA PHE A 47 -7.16 -5.93 10.82
C PHE A 47 -7.28 -5.78 9.30
N GLU A 48 -8.18 -6.55 8.68
CA GLU A 48 -8.35 -6.57 7.23
C GLU A 48 -8.90 -5.24 6.70
N THR A 49 -9.89 -4.67 7.39
CA THR A 49 -10.45 -3.36 7.07
C THR A 49 -9.39 -2.26 7.15
N GLU A 50 -8.60 -2.24 8.22
CA GLU A 50 -7.53 -1.25 8.38
C GLU A 50 -6.41 -1.45 7.34
N LEU A 51 -6.06 -2.69 7.02
CA LEU A 51 -5.08 -3.00 5.98
C LEU A 51 -5.54 -2.45 4.63
N ILE A 52 -6.78 -2.74 4.22
CA ILE A 52 -7.33 -2.28 2.95
C ILE A 52 -7.40 -0.75 2.91
N ARG A 53 -7.74 -0.11 4.03
CA ARG A 53 -7.69 1.36 4.16
C ARG A 53 -6.30 1.93 3.91
N LEU A 54 -5.27 1.36 4.54
CA LEU A 54 -3.88 1.79 4.33
C LEU A 54 -3.38 1.50 2.91
N LEU A 55 -3.82 0.41 2.28
CA LEU A 55 -3.53 0.13 0.88
C LEU A 55 -4.19 1.16 -0.05
N ALA A 56 -5.45 1.51 0.18
CA ALA A 56 -6.13 2.54 -0.61
C ALA A 56 -5.43 3.90 -0.49
N HIS A 57 -5.07 4.29 0.73
CA HIS A 57 -4.28 5.50 1.01
C HIS A 57 -2.92 5.48 0.29
N GLY A 58 -2.19 4.36 0.40
CA GLY A 58 -0.91 4.18 -0.27
C GLY A 58 -1.01 4.25 -1.80
N CYS A 59 -2.04 3.64 -2.38
CA CYS A 59 -2.32 3.71 -3.81
C CYS A 59 -2.65 5.13 -4.28
N ALA A 60 -3.39 5.90 -3.48
CA ALA A 60 -3.68 7.30 -3.78
C ALA A 60 -2.39 8.14 -3.83
N HIS A 61 -1.46 7.92 -2.89
CA HIS A 61 -0.13 8.55 -2.93
C HIS A 61 0.68 8.16 -4.18
N LEU A 62 0.70 6.87 -4.53
CA LEU A 62 1.37 6.42 -5.76
C LEU A 62 0.74 7.04 -7.01
N ALA A 63 -0.57 7.30 -7.01
CA ALA A 63 -1.26 8.00 -8.09
C ALA A 63 -1.00 9.52 -8.12
N GLY A 64 -0.20 10.06 -7.19
CA GLY A 64 0.21 11.47 -7.15
C GLY A 64 -0.71 12.39 -6.35
N TRP A 65 -1.59 11.85 -5.51
CA TRP A 65 -2.43 12.64 -4.60
C TRP A 65 -1.74 12.79 -3.25
N ASP A 66 -1.66 14.02 -2.74
CA ASP A 66 -1.04 14.33 -1.47
C ASP A 66 -1.99 15.17 -0.60
N HIS A 67 -2.25 14.72 0.63
CA HIS A 67 -3.15 15.39 1.57
C HIS A 67 -2.44 16.38 2.51
N GLU A 68 -1.11 16.49 2.47
CA GLU A 68 -0.36 17.33 3.41
C GLU A 68 -0.28 18.81 3.01
N GLU A 69 -0.52 19.17 1.73
CA GLU A 69 -0.27 20.54 1.26
C GLU A 69 -1.47 21.51 1.39
N SER A 70 -2.72 21.03 1.46
CA SER A 70 -3.91 21.89 1.67
C SER A 70 -5.20 21.14 2.06
N GLU A 71 -6.12 21.83 2.74
CA GLU A 71 -7.49 21.34 3.03
C GLU A 71 -8.29 20.97 1.75
N LYS A 72 -7.90 21.52 0.60
CA LYS A 72 -8.52 21.16 -0.68
C LYS A 72 -8.03 19.79 -1.14
N GLN A 73 -6.73 19.57 -1.16
CA GLN A 73 -6.17 18.28 -1.58
C GLN A 73 -6.49 17.17 -0.60
N GLU A 74 -6.55 17.46 0.70
CA GLU A 74 -7.04 16.51 1.71
C GLU A 74 -8.44 15.99 1.36
N ARG A 75 -9.37 16.88 1.01
CA ARG A 75 -10.73 16.49 0.62
C ARG A 75 -10.78 15.70 -0.67
N GLU A 76 -9.98 16.09 -1.67
CA GLU A 76 -9.92 15.38 -2.95
C GLU A 76 -9.34 13.96 -2.79
N MET A 77 -8.28 13.81 -1.98
CA MET A 77 -7.70 12.51 -1.66
C MET A 77 -8.67 11.64 -0.84
N LEU A 78 -9.36 12.22 0.15
CA LEU A 78 -10.37 11.51 0.93
C LEU A 78 -11.52 10.99 0.05
N GLU A 79 -11.99 11.80 -0.91
CA GLU A 79 -13.02 11.36 -1.84
C GLU A 79 -12.54 10.17 -2.70
N LEU A 80 -11.30 10.21 -3.17
CA LEU A 80 -10.69 9.10 -3.90
C LEU A 80 -10.56 7.83 -3.04
N GLU A 81 -10.11 7.96 -1.80
CA GLU A 81 -10.00 6.84 -0.85
C GLU A 81 -11.36 6.19 -0.61
N ILE A 82 -12.41 6.99 -0.37
CA ILE A 82 -13.79 6.49 -0.22
C ILE A 82 -14.26 5.74 -1.46
N GLN A 83 -13.93 6.25 -2.66
CA GLN A 83 -14.27 5.59 -3.91
C GLN A 83 -13.54 4.23 -4.05
N LEU A 84 -12.24 4.19 -3.78
CA LEU A 84 -11.45 2.95 -3.82
C LEU A 84 -11.98 1.90 -2.84
N LEU A 85 -12.29 2.30 -1.61
CA LEU A 85 -12.85 1.41 -0.59
C LEU A 85 -14.21 0.83 -1.00
N LYS A 86 -15.04 1.64 -1.66
CA LYS A 86 -16.34 1.21 -2.15
C LYS A 86 -16.24 0.15 -3.25
N GLU A 87 -15.25 0.26 -4.14
CA GLU A 87 -15.00 -0.72 -5.21
C GLU A 87 -14.60 -2.10 -4.65
N VAL A 88 -13.90 -2.14 -3.52
CA VAL A 88 -13.53 -3.38 -2.82
C VAL A 88 -14.57 -3.85 -1.80
N GLY A 89 -15.74 -3.18 -1.74
CA GLY A 89 -16.87 -3.60 -0.91
C GLY A 89 -16.88 -3.07 0.52
N LEU A 90 -15.91 -2.24 0.91
CA LEU A 90 -15.88 -1.57 2.21
C LEU A 90 -16.66 -0.25 2.14
N LYS A 91 -17.65 -0.10 3.02
CA LYS A 91 -18.53 1.08 3.08
C LYS A 91 -18.58 1.60 4.51
N ASN A 92 -18.78 2.90 4.68
CA ASN A 92 -18.86 3.58 5.99
C ASN A 92 -17.53 3.53 6.78
N ILE A 93 -16.42 3.63 6.06
CA ILE A 93 -15.12 3.99 6.63
C ILE A 93 -15.03 5.52 6.53
N TYR A 94 -14.49 6.19 7.56
CA TYR A 94 -14.52 7.65 7.85
C TYR A 94 -15.75 8.17 8.59
#